data_AF-A0A947HXP7-F1
#
_entry.id   AF-A0A947HXP7-F1
#
_cell.length_a   1.000
_cell.length_b   1.000
_cell.length_c   1.000
_cell.angle_alpha   90.00
_cell.angle_beta   90.00
_cell.angle_gamma   90.00
#
_symmetry.space_group_name_H-M   'P 1'
#
loop_
_entity.id
_entity.type
_entity.pdbx_description
1 polymer ?
#
loop_
_entity_poly.entity_id
_entity_poly.type
_entity_poly.pdbx_seq_one_letter_code
_entity_poly.pdbx_strand_id
1 'polypeptide(L)'
;MSNSMRSVPGHLASSLIPLACLCMTPYCWAEERILYKSIMPNGQVVYGDEPEAKAKRSYAISVEPHPADPQQAEAAQRALAMTREQLLKDAAARSLRLKDLDNQIASAYEELRGRRSDQEAGRQVVEGDRQGRRFSSQYGRRQRSLASETEQAQRKLDKLIKERDALRY
;
A
#
# COMPACT_ATOMS: atom_id res chain seq x y z
N MET A 1 -76.54 -30.46 18.03
CA MET A 1 -77.92 -29.99 18.28
C MET A 1 -77.90 -28.47 18.31
N SER A 2 -78.78 -27.88 17.50
CA SER A 2 -79.31 -26.49 17.52
C SER A 2 -78.32 -25.32 17.49
N ASN A 3 -78.17 -24.62 16.36
CA ASN A 3 -79.03 -23.55 15.81
C ASN A 3 -79.13 -22.30 16.70
N SER A 4 -78.66 -21.15 16.17
CA SER A 4 -79.49 -19.97 15.81
C SER A 4 -78.55 -18.77 15.58
N MET A 5 -78.24 -18.40 14.34
CA MET A 5 -78.97 -17.44 13.48
C MET A 5 -79.27 -16.06 14.12
N ARG A 6 -78.59 -15.07 13.50
CA ARG A 6 -79.06 -13.73 13.08
C ARG A 6 -79.30 -12.66 14.16
N SER A 7 -78.62 -11.52 13.99
CA SER A 7 -79.25 -10.29 13.49
C SER A 7 -78.22 -9.15 13.39
N VAL A 8 -78.18 -8.49 12.23
CA VAL A 8 -77.58 -7.16 12.00
C VAL A 8 -78.76 -6.19 11.88
N PRO A 9 -78.71 -5.02 12.52
CA PRO A 9 -78.70 -3.76 11.77
C PRO A 9 -77.68 -2.78 12.42
N GLY A 10 -76.84 -2.04 11.71
CA GLY A 10 -77.15 -1.15 10.60
C GLY A 10 -77.24 0.27 11.14
N HIS A 11 -76.23 1.12 10.88
CA HIS A 11 -76.40 2.56 10.70
C HIS A 11 -75.20 3.13 9.93
N LEU A 12 -75.52 3.70 8.77
CA LEU A 12 -74.66 4.52 7.92
C LEU A 12 -74.44 5.89 8.61
N ALA A 13 -73.22 6.42 8.55
CA ALA A 13 -72.92 7.70 7.88
C ALA A 13 -71.65 8.39 8.43
N SER A 14 -70.88 8.91 7.48
CA SER A 14 -70.11 10.15 7.56
C SER A 14 -68.84 10.26 8.43
N SER A 15 -67.72 10.29 7.70
CA SER A 15 -66.86 11.48 7.53
C SER A 15 -65.47 11.51 8.20
N LEU A 16 -64.52 11.99 7.39
CA LEU A 16 -63.26 12.71 7.71
C LEU A 16 -61.95 11.91 7.93
N ILE A 17 -61.19 11.78 6.82
CA ILE A 17 -59.71 11.80 6.72
C ILE A 17 -59.25 13.24 7.08
N PRO A 18 -58.11 13.55 7.78
CA PRO A 18 -56.71 13.13 7.50
C PRO A 18 -55.86 12.88 8.79
N LEU A 19 -54.64 12.34 8.76
CA LEU A 19 -53.39 13.08 8.55
C LEU A 19 -52.21 12.09 8.54
N ALA A 20 -51.54 11.99 7.39
CA ALA A 20 -50.27 11.30 7.28
C ALA A 20 -49.17 12.22 7.86
N CYS A 21 -48.60 11.85 9.00
CA CYS A 21 -47.36 12.45 9.49
C CYS A 21 -46.20 11.95 8.62
N LEU A 22 -45.91 12.72 7.58
CA LEU A 22 -44.67 12.64 6.82
C LEU A 22 -43.53 13.07 7.76
N CYS A 23 -42.83 12.11 8.36
CA CYS A 23 -41.63 12.39 9.14
C CYS A 23 -40.54 12.94 8.21
N MET A 24 -40.44 14.26 8.10
CA MET A 24 -39.27 14.91 7.52
C MET A 24 -38.07 14.62 8.42
N THR A 25 -37.16 13.79 7.93
CA THR A 25 -35.80 13.70 8.46
C THR A 25 -35.06 14.98 8.06
N PRO A 26 -34.56 15.80 9.00
CA PRO A 26 -33.66 16.88 8.65
C PRO A 26 -32.35 16.27 8.14
N TYR A 27 -32.11 16.36 6.83
CA TYR A 27 -30.77 16.26 6.28
C TYR A 27 -29.97 17.43 6.85
N CYS A 28 -29.10 17.17 7.83
CA CYS A 28 -28.03 18.11 8.17
C CYS A 28 -27.07 18.14 6.99
N TRP A 29 -27.14 19.19 6.18
CA TRP A 29 -26.09 19.51 5.23
C TRP A 29 -24.87 19.93 6.05
N ALA A 30 -23.82 19.11 6.05
CA ALA A 30 -22.54 19.50 6.61
C ALA A 30 -21.95 20.59 5.70
N GLU A 31 -22.13 21.86 6.08
CA GLU A 31 -21.55 22.99 5.36
C GLU A 31 -20.02 22.90 5.37
N GLU A 32 -19.42 23.05 4.18
CA GLU A 32 -17.99 23.17 3.97
C GLU A 32 -17.47 24.37 4.79
N ARG A 33 -16.56 24.11 5.75
CA ARG A 33 -16.05 25.15 6.65
C ARG A 33 -14.80 25.78 6.04
N ILE A 34 -14.89 27.05 5.61
CA ILE A 34 -13.77 27.78 5.02
C ILE A 34 -12.95 28.42 6.14
N LEU A 35 -11.66 28.06 6.23
CA LEU A 35 -10.68 28.66 7.13
C LEU A 35 -9.69 29.51 6.33
N TYR A 36 -9.46 30.76 6.74
CA TYR A 36 -8.51 31.64 6.06
C TYR A 36 -7.14 31.59 6.72
N LYS A 37 -6.10 31.39 5.91
CA LYS A 37 -4.70 31.56 6.29
C LYS A 37 -4.23 32.94 5.88
N SER A 38 -3.97 33.80 6.85
CA SER A 38 -3.54 35.17 6.66
C SER A 38 -2.05 35.34 7.01
N ILE A 39 -1.25 35.87 6.08
CA ILE A 39 0.16 36.18 6.27
C ILE A 39 0.30 37.67 6.51
N MET A 40 0.69 38.04 7.73
CA MET A 40 0.87 39.42 8.17
C MET A 40 2.14 40.05 7.58
N PRO A 41 2.26 41.39 7.56
CA PRO A 41 3.44 42.07 6.99
C PRO A 41 4.75 41.73 7.71
N ASN A 42 4.67 41.36 9.00
CA ASN A 42 5.80 40.89 9.82
C ASN A 42 6.17 39.41 9.57
N GLY A 43 5.48 38.71 8.68
CA GLY A 43 5.68 37.28 8.38
C GLY A 43 4.91 36.31 9.28
N GLN A 44 4.16 36.80 10.27
CA GLN A 44 3.31 35.96 11.12
C GLN A 44 2.14 35.37 10.34
N VAL A 45 1.81 34.11 10.60
CA VAL A 45 0.66 33.42 10.01
C VAL A 45 -0.46 33.30 11.04
N VAL A 46 -1.65 33.79 10.69
CA VAL A 46 -2.85 33.75 11.52
C VAL A 46 -3.93 32.95 10.77
N TYR A 47 -4.63 32.06 11.47
CA TYR A 47 -5.77 31.31 10.94
C TYR A 47 -7.06 31.82 11.58
N GLY A 48 -8.09 32.06 10.79
CA GLY A 48 -9.39 32.53 11.27
C GLY A 48 -10.51 32.28 10.27
N ASP A 49 -11.75 32.45 10.71
CA ASP A 49 -12.94 32.24 9.87
C ASP A 49 -13.11 33.34 8.80
N GLU A 50 -12.37 34.43 8.92
CA GLU A 50 -12.31 35.54 7.97
C GLU A 50 -10.86 35.96 7.67
N PRO A 51 -10.57 36.53 6.48
CA PRO A 51 -9.24 37.04 6.16
C PRO A 51 -8.90 38.27 7.02
N GLU A 52 -7.68 38.30 7.55
CA GLU A 52 -7.22 39.42 8.39
C GLU A 52 -7.04 40.69 7.57
N ALA A 53 -7.65 41.80 8.02
CA ALA A 53 -7.72 43.05 7.26
C ALA A 53 -6.33 43.68 6.97
N LYS A 54 -5.33 43.38 7.80
CA LYS A 54 -3.95 43.88 7.64
C LYS A 54 -3.00 42.83 7.03
N ALA A 55 -3.51 41.69 6.58
CA ALA A 55 -2.70 40.65 5.98
C ALA A 55 -2.10 41.14 4.66
N LYS A 56 -0.83 40.81 4.43
CA LYS A 56 -0.17 41.01 3.14
C LYS A 56 -0.71 40.05 2.08
N ARG A 57 -1.10 38.84 2.49
CA ARG A 57 -1.71 37.79 1.66
C ARG A 57 -2.66 36.94 2.50
N SER A 58 -3.80 36.55 1.95
CA SER A 58 -4.72 35.59 2.56
C SER A 58 -5.08 34.48 1.56
N TYR A 59 -5.29 33.26 2.08
CA TYR A 59 -5.71 32.10 1.29
C TYR A 59 -6.89 31.44 1.98
N ALA A 60 -7.96 31.18 1.23
CA ALA A 60 -9.05 30.34 1.70
C ALA A 60 -8.63 28.87 1.67
N ILE A 61 -8.86 28.17 2.78
CA ILE A 61 -8.63 26.74 2.93
C ILE A 61 -9.99 26.11 3.20
N SER A 62 -10.43 25.24 2.29
CA SER A 62 -11.56 24.36 2.56
C SER A 62 -11.13 23.33 3.61
N VAL A 63 -11.84 23.29 4.74
CA VAL A 63 -11.60 22.32 5.80
C VAL A 63 -12.78 21.36 5.84
N GLU A 64 -12.48 20.08 5.70
CA GLU A 64 -13.48 19.03 5.83
C GLU A 64 -14.07 19.08 7.25
N PRO A 65 -15.41 19.17 7.39
CA PRO A 65 -16.02 19.30 8.71
C PRO A 65 -15.68 18.09 9.57
N HIS A 66 -15.17 18.35 10.78
CA HIS A 66 -14.97 17.31 11.78
C HIS A 66 -16.32 16.62 12.03
N PRO A 67 -16.38 15.28 12.12
CA PRO A 67 -17.65 14.60 12.39
C PRO A 67 -18.26 15.19 13.65
N ALA A 68 -19.54 15.58 13.56
CA ALA A 68 -20.25 16.22 14.67
C ALA A 68 -20.37 15.31 15.90
N ASP A 69 -20.17 14.00 15.70
CA ASP A 69 -20.21 12.98 16.73
C ASP A 69 -18.80 12.70 17.30
N PRO A 70 -18.55 12.98 18.60
CA PRO A 70 -17.25 12.75 19.23
C PRO A 70 -16.82 11.27 19.21
N GLN A 71 -17.76 10.32 19.18
CA GLN A 71 -17.41 8.90 19.12
C GLN A 71 -16.81 8.51 17.76
N GLN A 72 -17.29 9.12 16.68
CA GLN A 72 -16.77 8.91 15.33
C GLN A 72 -15.39 9.53 15.17
N ALA A 73 -15.15 10.70 15.77
CA ALA A 73 -13.84 11.32 15.82
C ALA A 73 -12.80 10.44 16.53
N GLU A 74 -13.14 9.88 17.70
CA GLU A 74 -12.25 8.96 18.41
C GLU A 74 -11.99 7.68 17.62
N ALA A 75 -13.01 7.11 16.98
CA ALA A 75 -12.87 5.92 16.15
C ALA A 75 -11.94 6.17 14.96
N ALA A 76 -12.10 7.31 14.28
CA ALA A 76 -11.22 7.73 13.19
C ALA A 76 -9.77 7.93 13.66
N GLN A 77 -9.56 8.55 14.82
CA GLN A 77 -8.23 8.71 15.40
C GLN A 77 -7.57 7.36 15.75
N ARG A 78 -8.33 6.41 16.33
CA ARG A 78 -7.85 5.05 16.60
C ARG A 78 -7.49 4.33 15.30
N ALA A 79 -8.31 4.43 14.26
CA ALA A 79 -8.02 3.86 12.95
C ALA A 79 -6.73 4.44 12.34
N LEU A 80 -6.56 5.76 12.41
CA LEU A 80 -5.33 6.43 11.96
C LEU A 80 -4.10 5.98 12.78
N ALA A 81 -4.22 5.83 14.09
CA ALA A 81 -3.14 5.30 14.92
C ALA A 81 -2.74 3.88 14.51
N MET A 82 -3.71 2.99 14.30
CA MET A 82 -3.48 1.62 13.84
C MET A 82 -2.81 1.57 12.47
N THR A 83 -3.28 2.37 11.51
CA THR A 83 -2.66 2.45 10.18
C THR A 83 -1.23 2.96 10.25
N ARG A 84 -0.96 3.97 11.10
CA ARG A 84 0.40 4.48 11.32
C ARG A 84 1.32 3.41 11.91
N GLU A 85 0.87 2.67 12.92
CA GLU A 85 1.65 1.58 13.49
C GLU A 85 1.97 0.50 12.45
N GLN A 86 0.99 0.15 11.62
CA GLN A 86 1.20 -0.83 10.55
C GLN A 86 2.24 -0.34 9.53
N LEU A 87 2.13 0.91 9.07
CA LEU A 87 3.09 1.51 8.15
C LEU A 87 4.51 1.55 8.73
N LEU A 88 4.65 1.83 10.03
CA LEU A 88 5.96 1.81 10.70
C LEU A 88 6.54 0.39 10.78
N LYS A 89 5.71 -0.62 11.07
CA LYS A 89 6.13 -2.03 11.06
C LYS A 89 6.55 -2.48 9.68
N ASP A 90 5.78 -2.14 8.65
CA ASP A 90 6.07 -2.49 7.26
C ASP A 90 7.34 -1.80 6.76
N ALA A 91 7.54 -0.52 7.11
CA ALA A 91 8.77 0.20 6.81
C ALA A 91 9.99 -0.42 7.51
N ALA A 92 9.86 -0.83 8.78
CA ALA A 92 10.93 -1.52 9.51
C ALA A 92 11.26 -2.87 8.86
N ALA A 93 10.25 -3.68 8.52
CA ALA A 93 10.42 -4.96 7.84
C ALA A 93 11.09 -4.80 6.46
N ARG A 94 10.66 -3.81 5.66
CA ARG A 94 11.26 -3.47 4.37
C ARG A 94 12.74 -3.08 4.54
N SER A 95 13.06 -2.27 5.55
CA SER A 95 14.45 -1.84 5.82
C SER A 95 15.35 -3.01 6.21
N LEU A 96 14.83 -3.98 6.99
CA LEU A 96 15.54 -5.18 7.38
C LEU A 96 15.80 -6.08 6.15
N ARG A 97 14.79 -6.30 5.33
CA ARG A 97 14.91 -7.12 4.12
C ARG A 97 15.88 -6.51 3.11
N LEU A 98 15.91 -5.19 2.95
CA LEU A 98 16.89 -4.52 2.09
C LEU A 98 18.33 -4.78 2.55
N LYS A 99 18.62 -4.68 3.85
CA LYS A 99 19.96 -4.98 4.40
C LYS A 99 20.35 -6.44 4.17
N ASP A 100 19.42 -7.36 4.38
CA ASP A 100 19.63 -8.78 4.13
C ASP A 100 19.91 -9.07 2.65
N LEU A 101 19.16 -8.42 1.74
CA LEU A 101 19.41 -8.49 0.29
C LEU A 101 20.78 -7.93 -0.09
N ASP A 102 21.22 -6.81 0.48
CA ASP A 102 22.55 -6.26 0.20
C ASP A 102 23.67 -7.25 0.58
N ASN A 103 23.52 -7.94 1.72
CA ASN A 103 24.45 -9.00 2.13
C ASN A 103 24.41 -10.22 1.18
N GLN A 104 23.21 -10.64 0.78
CA GLN A 104 23.03 -11.76 -0.16
C GLN A 104 23.60 -11.43 -1.54
N ILE A 105 23.45 -10.18 -2.00
CA ILE A 105 24.02 -9.69 -3.25
C ILE A 105 25.55 -9.71 -3.18
N ALA A 106 26.15 -9.23 -2.08
CA ALA A 106 27.60 -9.28 -1.90
C ALA A 106 28.14 -10.72 -1.96
N SER A 107 27.48 -11.65 -1.25
CA SER A 107 27.79 -13.09 -1.31
C SER A 107 27.66 -13.66 -2.73
N ALA A 108 26.58 -13.34 -3.43
CA ALA A 108 26.33 -13.82 -4.79
C ALA A 108 27.34 -13.27 -5.81
N TYR A 109 27.82 -12.04 -5.61
CA TYR A 109 28.90 -11.47 -6.43
C TYR A 109 30.21 -12.24 -6.26
N GLU A 110 30.61 -12.54 -5.03
CA GLU A 110 31.83 -13.34 -4.78
C GLU A 110 31.69 -14.77 -5.31
N GLU A 111 30.51 -15.38 -5.17
CA GLU A 111 30.22 -16.68 -5.76
C GLU A 111 30.38 -16.64 -7.30
N LEU A 112 29.76 -15.67 -7.96
CA LEU A 112 29.87 -15.49 -9.41
C LEU A 112 31.32 -15.25 -9.85
N ARG A 113 32.08 -14.45 -9.08
CA ARG A 113 33.50 -14.20 -9.33
C ARG A 113 34.31 -15.50 -9.24
N GLY A 114 34.06 -16.32 -8.22
CA GLY A 114 34.66 -17.64 -8.07
C GLY A 114 34.35 -18.54 -9.26
N ARG A 115 33.07 -18.64 -9.66
CA ARG A 115 32.66 -19.48 -10.81
C ARG A 115 33.28 -19.03 -12.14
N ARG A 116 33.40 -17.73 -12.36
CA ARG A 116 34.10 -17.19 -13.54
C ARG A 116 35.58 -17.57 -13.51
N SER A 117 36.24 -17.48 -12.36
CA SER A 117 37.63 -17.93 -12.19
C SER A 117 37.77 -19.44 -12.46
N ASP A 118 36.87 -20.27 -11.93
CA ASP A 118 36.85 -21.72 -12.18
C ASP A 118 36.64 -22.03 -13.66
N GLN A 119 35.76 -21.27 -14.33
CA GLN A 119 35.51 -21.40 -15.76
C GLN A 119 36.74 -21.03 -16.58
N GLU A 120 37.46 -19.97 -16.22
CA GLU A 120 38.70 -19.54 -16.87
C GLU A 120 39.81 -20.57 -16.65
N ALA A 121 40.05 -20.99 -15.42
CA ALA A 121 41.02 -22.03 -15.08
C ALA A 121 40.68 -23.35 -15.78
N GLY A 122 39.39 -23.69 -15.86
CA GLY A 122 38.90 -24.89 -16.52
C GLY A 122 39.16 -24.93 -18.02
N ARG A 123 39.42 -23.80 -18.69
CA ARG A 123 39.82 -23.77 -20.12
C ARG A 123 41.17 -24.45 -20.35
N GLN A 124 42.02 -24.47 -19.33
CA GLN A 124 43.29 -25.18 -19.39
C GLN A 124 43.05 -26.67 -19.64
N VAL A 125 43.76 -27.18 -20.63
CA VAL A 125 43.70 -28.58 -21.04
C VAL A 125 44.59 -29.37 -20.09
N VAL A 126 44.04 -30.38 -19.44
CA VAL A 126 44.77 -31.30 -18.57
C VAL A 126 45.05 -32.62 -19.28
N GLU A 127 45.85 -33.48 -18.66
CA GLU A 127 46.11 -34.83 -19.18
C GLU A 127 44.79 -35.61 -19.35
N GLY A 128 44.65 -36.33 -20.47
CA GLY A 128 43.42 -37.05 -20.83
C GLY A 128 42.31 -36.21 -21.49
N ASP A 129 42.41 -34.88 -21.51
CA ASP A 129 41.45 -34.02 -22.21
C ASP A 129 41.62 -34.03 -23.73
N ARG A 130 42.76 -34.53 -24.23
CA ARG A 130 43.03 -34.65 -25.67
C ARG A 130 43.18 -36.11 -26.07
N GLN A 131 42.51 -36.45 -27.17
CA GLN A 131 42.70 -37.70 -27.89
C GLN A 131 43.26 -37.35 -29.27
N GLY A 132 44.59 -37.38 -29.38
CA GLY A 132 45.31 -36.90 -30.56
C GLY A 132 45.08 -35.40 -30.78
N ARG A 133 44.54 -35.04 -31.96
CA ARG A 133 44.22 -33.64 -32.31
C ARG A 133 42.87 -33.14 -31.78
N ARG A 134 42.05 -33.99 -31.18
CA ARG A 134 40.68 -33.67 -30.76
C ARG A 134 40.57 -33.57 -29.24
N PHE A 135 39.63 -32.76 -28.77
CA PHE A 135 39.23 -32.76 -27.36
C PHE A 135 38.38 -33.99 -27.03
N SER A 136 38.55 -34.51 -25.82
CA SER A 136 37.79 -35.64 -25.32
C SER A 136 36.37 -35.21 -24.92
N SER A 137 35.47 -36.19 -24.81
CA SER A 137 34.11 -35.94 -24.33
C SER A 137 34.08 -35.48 -22.87
N GLN A 138 35.10 -35.83 -22.08
CA GLN A 138 35.26 -35.41 -20.69
C GLN A 138 35.55 -33.90 -20.61
N TYR A 139 36.49 -33.40 -21.43
CA TYR A 139 36.75 -31.97 -21.53
C TYR A 139 35.48 -31.19 -21.87
N GLY A 140 34.75 -31.63 -22.90
CA GLY A 140 33.50 -30.99 -23.31
C GLY A 140 32.41 -31.00 -22.22
N ARG A 141 32.29 -32.08 -21.44
CA ARG A 141 31.38 -32.14 -20.28
C ARG A 141 31.79 -31.17 -19.19
N ARG A 142 33.09 -31.08 -18.88
CA ARG A 142 33.62 -30.14 -17.88
C ARG A 142 33.35 -28.69 -18.26
N GLN A 143 33.63 -28.31 -19.51
CA GLN A 143 33.35 -26.96 -20.01
C GLN A 143 31.87 -26.59 -19.89
N ARG A 144 30.96 -27.50 -20.25
CA ARG A 144 29.51 -27.27 -20.11
C ARG A 144 29.07 -27.13 -18.66
N SER A 145 29.62 -27.94 -17.75
CA SER A 145 29.33 -27.81 -16.31
C SER A 145 29.71 -26.43 -15.79
N LEU A 146 30.97 -26.02 -16.02
CA LEU A 146 31.49 -24.73 -15.57
C LEU A 146 30.71 -23.53 -16.15
N ALA A 147 30.34 -23.62 -17.44
CA ALA A 147 29.48 -22.62 -18.06
C ALA A 147 28.10 -22.56 -17.39
N SER A 148 27.47 -23.72 -17.16
CA SER A 148 26.15 -23.79 -16.53
C SER A 148 26.16 -23.28 -15.08
N GLU A 149 27.20 -23.57 -14.31
CA GLU A 149 27.38 -23.09 -12.94
C GLU A 149 27.54 -21.57 -12.90
N THR A 150 28.31 -21.01 -13.84
CA THR A 150 28.48 -19.55 -13.97
C THR A 150 27.16 -18.86 -14.34
N GLU A 151 26.40 -19.44 -15.28
CA GLU A 151 25.07 -18.93 -15.64
C GLU A 151 24.06 -19.02 -14.50
N GLN A 152 24.13 -20.07 -13.67
CA GLN A 152 23.27 -20.19 -12.48
C GLN A 152 23.62 -19.13 -11.43
N ALA A 153 24.91 -18.91 -11.17
CA ALA A 153 25.38 -17.87 -10.26
C ALA A 153 24.96 -16.47 -10.74
N GLN A 154 25.05 -16.20 -12.05
CA GLN A 154 24.59 -14.95 -12.64
C GLN A 154 23.08 -14.75 -12.45
N ARG A 155 22.27 -15.77 -12.77
CA ARG A 155 20.81 -15.70 -12.59
C ARG A 155 20.40 -15.48 -11.14
N LYS A 156 21.11 -16.09 -10.19
CA LYS A 156 20.90 -15.89 -8.76
C LYS A 156 21.14 -14.43 -8.37
N LEU A 157 22.26 -13.86 -8.82
CA LEU A 157 22.58 -12.45 -8.58
C LEU A 157 21.53 -11.52 -9.18
N ASP A 158 21.15 -11.73 -10.44
CA ASP A 158 20.16 -10.90 -11.14
C ASP A 158 18.80 -10.91 -10.43
N LYS A 159 18.38 -12.08 -9.91
CA LYS A 159 17.15 -12.21 -9.12
C LYS A 159 17.20 -11.37 -7.85
N LEU A 160 18.32 -11.39 -7.12
CA LEU A 160 18.48 -10.62 -5.89
C LEU A 160 18.50 -9.11 -6.16
N ILE A 161 19.18 -8.68 -7.22
CA ILE A 161 19.18 -7.28 -7.66
C ILE A 161 17.75 -6.82 -7.99
N LYS A 162 17.02 -7.62 -8.76
CA LYS A 162 15.62 -7.32 -9.12
C LYS A 162 14.72 -7.21 -7.88
N GLU A 163 14.89 -8.10 -6.90
CA GLU A 163 14.13 -8.05 -5.65
C GLU A 163 14.44 -6.79 -4.83
N ARG A 164 15.73 -6.45 -4.70
CA ARG A 164 16.16 -5.22 -4.01
C ARG A 164 15.59 -3.97 -4.69
N ASP A 165 15.63 -3.92 -6.02
CA ASP A 165 15.13 -2.78 -6.77
C ASP A 165 13.60 -2.66 -6.65
N ALA A 166 12.87 -3.79 -6.64
CA ALA A 166 11.44 -3.81 -6.36
C ALA A 166 11.09 -3.34 -4.94
N LEU A 167 11.99 -3.55 -3.97
CA LEU A 167 11.84 -3.04 -2.60
C LEU A 167 12.40 -1.61 -2.41
N ARG A 168 12.89 -0.93 -3.45
CA ARG A 168 13.28 0.50 -3.38
C ARG A 168 12.20 1.44 -3.92
N TYR A 169 11.40 0.98 -4.87
CA TYR A 169 10.25 1.70 -5.43
C TYR A 169 8.93 1.32 -4.74
#